data_AF-A0A7Z0JBM9-F1
#
_entry.id   AF-A0A7Z0JBM9-F1
#
_cell.length_a   1.000
_cell.length_b   1.000
_cell.length_c   1.000
_cell.angle_alpha   90.00
_cell.angle_beta   90.00
_cell.angle_gamma   90.00
#
_symmetry.space_group_name_H-M   'P 1'
#
loop_
_entity.id
_entity.type
_entity.pdbx_description
1 polymer ?
#
loop_
_entity_poly.entity_id
_entity_poly.type
_entity_poly.pdbx_seq_one_letter_code
_entity_poly.pdbx_strand_id
1 'polypeptide(L)'
;MGADDLRRTVASRVPSGARIDVEVFPSGAVGIDIRSGRDFVVIQSTADRSEWGYDVNPPEEESFTGFKHVAGSLDSALSTVVEGL
;
A
#
# COMPACT_ATOMS: atom_id res chain seq x y z
N MET A 1 -6.68 -4.85 13.73
CA MET A 1 -6.77 -5.47 12.38
C MET A 1 -5.44 -6.15 12.08
N GLY A 2 -5.45 -7.47 11.90
CA GLY A 2 -4.25 -8.27 11.61
C GLY A 2 -3.87 -8.28 10.12
N ALA A 3 -2.72 -8.87 9.79
CA ALA A 3 -2.19 -8.90 8.41
C ALA A 3 -3.14 -9.58 7.41
N ASP A 4 -3.79 -10.68 7.79
CA ASP A 4 -4.74 -11.41 6.93
C ASP A 4 -5.99 -10.59 6.57
N ASP A 5 -6.48 -9.78 7.50
CA ASP A 5 -7.66 -8.94 7.29
C ASP A 5 -7.34 -7.76 6.34
N LEU A 6 -6.15 -7.17 6.52
CA LEU A 6 -5.60 -6.17 5.60
C LEU A 6 -5.41 -6.76 4.20
N ARG A 7 -4.80 -7.94 4.10
CA ARG A 7 -4.59 -8.63 2.82
C ARG A 7 -5.92 -8.88 2.10
N ARG A 8 -6.95 -9.34 2.81
CA ARG A 8 -8.28 -9.55 2.22
C ARG A 8 -8.91 -8.24 1.75
N THR A 9 -8.78 -7.18 2.52
CA THR A 9 -9.29 -5.85 2.17
C THR A 9 -8.63 -5.35 0.88
N VAL A 10 -7.30 -5.39 0.80
CA VAL A 10 -6.55 -5.00 -0.40
C VAL A 10 -6.94 -5.89 -1.59
N ALA A 11 -6.99 -7.21 -1.40
CA ALA A 11 -7.36 -8.16 -2.46
C ALA A 11 -8.75 -7.93 -3.04
N SER A 12 -9.69 -7.38 -2.26
CA SER A 12 -11.03 -7.06 -2.74
C SER A 12 -11.10 -5.82 -3.64
N ARG A 13 -10.03 -5.01 -3.66
CA ARG A 13 -9.96 -3.74 -4.38
C ARG A 13 -9.04 -3.79 -5.60
N VAL A 14 -8.02 -4.64 -5.61
CA VAL A 14 -7.04 -4.70 -6.71
C VAL A 14 -7.49 -5.65 -7.83
N PRO A 15 -6.96 -5.51 -9.06
CA PRO A 15 -7.25 -6.40 -10.18
C PRO A 15 -7.01 -7.89 -9.85
N SER A 16 -7.81 -8.76 -10.44
CA SER A 16 -7.63 -10.22 -10.32
C SER A 16 -6.27 -10.63 -10.88
N GLY A 17 -5.45 -11.31 -10.07
CA GLY A 17 -4.10 -11.73 -10.43
C GLY A 17 -2.99 -10.81 -9.95
N ALA A 18 -3.31 -9.67 -9.33
CA ALA A 18 -2.32 -8.84 -8.65
C ALA A 18 -1.66 -9.62 -7.50
N ARG A 19 -0.34 -9.52 -7.40
CA ARG A 19 0.42 -10.04 -6.26
C ARG A 19 0.41 -9.00 -5.16
N ILE A 20 -0.05 -9.41 -3.98
CA ILE A 20 -0.15 -8.56 -2.80
C ILE A 20 0.76 -9.13 -1.72
N ASP A 21 1.64 -8.29 -1.19
CA ASP A 21 2.41 -8.55 0.02
C ASP A 21 1.96 -7.58 1.11
N VAL A 22 1.78 -8.08 2.34
CA VAL A 22 1.35 -7.27 3.47
C VAL A 22 2.23 -7.63 4.65
N GLU A 23 2.94 -6.64 5.14
CA GLU A 23 3.78 -6.74 6.33
C GLU A 23 3.21 -5.84 7.43
N VAL A 24 3.14 -6.37 8.64
CA VAL A 24 2.81 -5.59 9.84
C VAL A 24 4.03 -5.59 10.72
N PHE A 25 4.63 -4.41 10.88
CA PHE A 25 5.84 -4.23 11.66
C PHE A 25 5.54 -4.30 13.16
N PRO A 26 6.54 -4.62 14.02
CA PRO A 26 6.38 -4.63 15.47
C PRO A 26 5.91 -3.29 16.07
N SER A 27 6.17 -2.18 15.38
CA SER A 27 5.67 -0.84 15.75
C SER A 27 4.17 -0.65 15.55
N GLY A 28 3.49 -1.57 14.84
CA GLY A 28 2.08 -1.46 14.44
C GLY A 28 1.86 -0.84 13.06
N ALA A 29 2.91 -0.28 12.46
CA ALA A 29 2.93 0.21 11.09
C ALA A 29 2.68 -0.94 10.12
N VAL A 30 2.11 -0.62 8.97
CA VAL A 30 1.76 -1.58 7.93
C VAL A 30 2.48 -1.20 6.64
N GLY A 31 3.10 -2.16 5.98
CA GLY A 31 3.56 -2.06 4.60
C GLY A 31 2.71 -2.95 3.69
N ILE A 32 2.37 -2.44 2.51
CA ILE A 32 1.57 -3.13 1.50
C ILE A 32 2.23 -2.90 0.15
N ASP A 33 2.59 -4.00 -0.50
CA ASP A 33 3.17 -4.01 -1.84
C ASP A 33 2.18 -4.67 -2.80
N ILE A 34 1.85 -3.99 -3.88
CA ILE A 34 0.90 -4.48 -4.89
C ILE A 34 1.62 -4.48 -6.24
N ARG A 35 1.67 -5.65 -6.90
CA ARG A 35 2.20 -5.79 -8.27
C ARG A 35 1.10 -6.28 -9.19
N SER A 36 0.81 -5.51 -10.24
CA SER A 36 -0.15 -5.87 -11.28
C SER A 36 0.48 -5.61 -12.65
N GLY A 37 0.75 -6.66 -13.41
CA GLY A 37 1.41 -6.52 -14.72
C GLY A 37 2.78 -5.85 -14.61
N ARG A 38 2.90 -4.61 -15.12
CA ARG A 38 4.13 -3.80 -15.06
C ARG A 38 4.14 -2.79 -13.92
N ASP A 39 2.99 -2.61 -13.27
CA ASP A 39 2.81 -1.59 -12.26
C ASP A 39 3.13 -2.15 -10.87
N PHE A 40 3.78 -1.32 -10.08
CA PHE A 40 4.16 -1.59 -8.71
C PHE A 40 3.71 -0.44 -7.82
N VAL A 41 2.95 -0.76 -6.79
CA VAL A 41 2.45 0.21 -5.83
C VAL A 41 2.95 -0.16 -4.45
N VAL A 42 3.41 0.84 -3.73
CA VAL A 42 3.80 0.73 -2.31
C VAL A 42 2.86 1.61 -1.51
N ILE A 43 2.29 1.05 -0.45
CA ILE A 43 1.48 1.78 0.53
C ILE A 43 2.06 1.47 1.90
N GLN A 44 2.31 2.46 2.74
CA GLN A 44 2.62 2.21 4.15
C GLN A 44 1.90 3.17 5.09
N SER A 45 1.70 2.73 6.32
CA SER A 45 1.04 3.50 7.36
C SER A 45 2.01 3.94 8.46
N THR A 46 1.63 4.99 9.19
CA THR A 46 2.16 5.24 10.54
C THR A 46 1.75 4.13 11.50
N ALA A 47 2.41 4.06 12.66
CA ALA A 47 2.15 3.05 13.70
C ALA A 47 0.69 3.07 14.19
N ASP A 48 0.14 4.26 14.36
CA ASP A 48 -1.25 4.50 14.77
C ASP A 48 -2.25 4.47 13.60
N ARG A 49 -1.76 4.31 12.36
CA ARG A 49 -2.54 4.14 11.13
C ARG A 49 -3.45 5.33 10.78
N SER A 50 -3.16 6.52 11.31
CA SER A 50 -3.84 7.77 10.96
C SER A 50 -3.48 8.28 9.57
N GLU A 51 -2.28 7.93 9.09
CA GLU A 51 -1.76 8.38 7.82
C GLU A 51 -1.25 7.20 7.00
N TRP A 52 -1.53 7.24 5.70
CA TRP A 52 -1.22 6.21 4.73
C TRP A 52 -0.52 6.86 3.56
N GLY A 53 0.79 6.70 3.51
CA GLY A 53 1.57 7.13 2.38
C GLY A 53 1.53 6.11 1.26
N TYR A 54 1.52 6.56 0.01
CA TYR A 54 1.53 5.68 -1.15
C TYR A 54 2.33 6.26 -2.32
N ASP A 55 2.84 5.36 -3.16
CA ASP A 55 3.52 5.69 -4.40
C ASP A 55 3.23 4.64 -5.48
N VAL A 56 3.16 5.09 -6.74
CA VAL A 56 2.88 4.26 -7.93
C VAL A 56 4.11 4.31 -8.83
N ASN A 57 4.70 3.15 -9.07
CA ASN A 57 5.96 2.95 -9.77
C ASN A 57 7.09 3.82 -9.19
N PRO A 58 7.38 3.72 -7.87
CA PRO A 58 8.50 4.44 -7.29
C PRO A 58 9.82 3.96 -7.93
N PRO A 59 10.77 4.87 -8.20
CA PRO A 59 12.06 4.50 -8.77
C PRO A 59 12.86 3.62 -7.81
N GLU A 60 13.48 2.55 -8.33
CA GLU A 60 14.20 1.54 -7.53
C GLU A 60 15.39 2.10 -6.73
N GLU A 61 15.93 3.25 -7.13
CA GLU A 61 17.17 3.84 -6.57
C GLU A 61 16.92 5.03 -5.63
N GLU A 62 15.70 5.56 -5.54
CA GLU A 62 15.45 6.61 -4.56
C GLU A 62 15.31 5.96 -3.19
N SER A 63 16.38 6.09 -2.39
CA SER A 63 16.33 5.90 -0.95
C SER A 63 15.05 6.57 -0.45
N PHE A 64 14.10 5.76 0.04
CA PHE A 64 12.73 6.13 0.34
C PHE A 64 12.71 7.37 1.29
N THR A 65 12.67 8.58 0.74
CA THR A 65 12.81 9.84 1.51
C THR A 65 11.47 10.31 2.10
N GLY A 66 10.38 9.60 1.78
CA GLY A 66 9.02 9.88 2.20
C GLY A 66 8.05 9.47 1.10
N PHE A 67 6.78 9.28 1.45
CA PHE A 67 5.76 9.03 0.44
C PHE A 67 5.44 10.31 -0.32
N LYS A 68 5.43 10.23 -1.65
CA LYS A 68 5.07 11.36 -2.52
C LYS A 68 3.63 11.82 -2.30
N HIS A 69 2.76 10.91 -1.86
CA HIS A 69 1.37 11.19 -1.55
C HIS A 69 0.97 10.59 -0.20
N VAL A 70 0.11 11.30 0.54
CA VAL A 70 -0.41 10.87 1.84
C VAL A 70 -1.93 10.93 1.82
N ALA A 71 -2.58 9.88 2.31
CA ALA A 71 -4.01 9.79 2.54
C ALA A 71 -4.30 9.59 4.03
N GLY A 72 -5.46 10.08 4.49
CA GLY A 72 -5.90 9.89 5.88
C GLY A 72 -6.47 8.49 6.19
N SER A 73 -6.49 7.58 5.20
CA SER A 73 -6.96 6.21 5.39
C SER A 73 -6.45 5.27 4.29
N LEU A 74 -6.40 3.97 4.60
CA LEU A 74 -6.08 2.92 3.62
C LEU A 74 -7.07 2.88 2.46
N ASP A 75 -8.36 3.09 2.73
CA ASP A 75 -9.39 3.06 1.68
C ASP A 75 -9.20 4.20 0.67
N SER A 76 -8.86 5.40 1.15
CA SER A 76 -8.54 6.53 0.29
C SER A 76 -7.26 6.29 -0.51
N ALA A 77 -6.21 5.72 0.11
CA ALA A 77 -4.99 5.36 -0.61
C ALA A 77 -5.29 4.33 -1.73
N LEU A 78 -6.01 3.25 -1.41
CA LEU A 78 -6.38 2.21 -2.36
C LEU A 78 -7.26 2.74 -3.49
N SER A 79 -8.24 3.59 -3.19
CA SER A 79 -9.11 4.17 -4.22
C SER A 79 -8.29 4.96 -5.25
N THR A 80 -7.28 5.72 -4.80
CA THR A 80 -6.40 6.46 -5.71
C THR A 80 -5.49 5.55 -6.52
N VAL A 81 -4.85 4.56 -5.90
CA VAL A 81 -3.86 3.73 -6.60
C VAL A 81 -4.49 2.69 -7.52
N VAL A 82 -5.69 2.20 -7.19
CA VAL A 82 -6.39 1.19 -8.00
C VAL A 82 -6.90 1.77 -9.31
N GLU A 83 -7.25 3.06 -9.37
CA GLU A 83 -7.59 3.71 -10.64
C GLU A 83 -6.40 3.77 -11.63
N GLY A 84 -5.17 3.63 -11.11
CA GLY A 84 -3.94 3.62 -11.91
C GLY A 84 -3.34 2.23 -12.19
N LEU A 85 -3.94 1.16 -11.66
CA LEU A 85 -3.51 -0.26 -11.80
C LEU A 85 -4.31 -1.02 -12.87
#